data_AF-A0A561QGK1-F1
#
_entry.id   AF-A0A561QGK1-F1
#
_cell.length_a   1.000
_cell.length_b   1.000
_cell.length_c   1.000
_cell.angle_alpha   90.00
_cell.angle_beta   90.00
_cell.angle_gamma   90.00
#
_symmetry.space_group_name_H-M   'P 1'
#
loop_
_entity.id
_entity.type
_entity.pdbx_description
1 polymer ?
#
loop_
_entity_poly.entity_id
_entity_poly.type
_entity_poly.pdbx_seq_one_letter_code
_entity_poly.pdbx_strand_id
1 'polypeptide(L)'
;MGDLGEFEICEPEPFIYFENGQLAITDGSTVYQVIVTCEAMRATAPPPEKSLRRLIRYAGYYRDLAAAAIRRGEAVDEKVWVTEALVQSSPPAQLAAFGGNRSGRRMMAPAAKDAGHAQHRA
;
A
#
# COMPACT_ATOMS: atom_id res chain seq x y z
N MET A 1 -5.02 -13.22 23.71
CA MET A 1 -4.76 -12.18 22.70
C MET A 1 -4.31 -12.92 21.47
N GLY A 2 -5.21 -13.14 20.51
CA GLY A 2 -4.84 -13.79 19.26
C GLY A 2 -3.95 -12.84 18.49
N ASP A 3 -2.74 -13.29 18.19
CA ASP A 3 -1.92 -12.67 17.16
C ASP A 3 -2.83 -12.48 15.94
N LEU A 4 -2.91 -11.27 15.38
CA LEU A 4 -3.67 -11.05 14.15
C LEU A 4 -2.89 -11.80 13.07
N GLY A 5 -3.21 -13.08 12.87
CA GLY A 5 -2.47 -14.01 12.03
C GLY A 5 -2.03 -13.31 10.76
N GLU A 6 -0.73 -13.08 10.66
CA GLU A 6 -0.19 -12.36 9.53
C GLU A 6 -0.34 -13.26 8.33
N PHE A 7 -1.07 -12.80 7.31
CA PHE A 7 -1.18 -13.58 6.09
C PHE A 7 0.18 -13.60 5.41
N GLU A 8 0.60 -14.78 4.96
CA GLU A 8 1.83 -14.98 4.21
C GLU A 8 1.51 -15.23 2.74
N ILE A 9 2.40 -14.81 1.84
CA ILE A 9 2.26 -15.11 0.40
C ILE A 9 2.83 -16.50 0.16
N CYS A 10 2.03 -17.37 -0.45
CA CYS A 10 2.42 -18.74 -0.74
C CYS A 10 3.21 -18.83 -2.06
N GLU A 11 3.99 -19.90 -2.21
CA GLU A 11 4.43 -20.39 -3.51
C GLU A 11 3.24 -21.01 -4.30
N PRO A 12 3.25 -20.94 -5.64
CA PRO A 12 4.25 -20.30 -6.49
C PRO A 12 4.20 -18.78 -6.43
N GLU A 13 5.29 -18.12 -6.82
CA GLU A 13 5.33 -16.67 -7.02
C GLU A 13 4.11 -16.14 -7.82
N PRO A 14 3.68 -14.89 -7.56
CA PRO A 14 2.56 -14.27 -8.28
C PRO A 14 2.71 -14.41 -9.80
N PHE A 15 1.61 -14.66 -10.51
CA PHE A 15 1.61 -14.84 -11.96
C PHE A 15 0.43 -14.14 -12.63
N ILE A 16 0.49 -14.02 -13.95
CA ILE A 16 -0.61 -13.46 -14.74
C ILE A 16 -1.34 -14.61 -15.43
N TYR A 17 -2.66 -14.65 -15.26
CA TYR A 17 -3.54 -15.56 -15.99
C TYR A 17 -4.60 -14.75 -16.73
N PHE A 18 -4.63 -14.89 -18.06
CA PHE A 18 -5.31 -13.98 -18.97
C PHE A 18 -4.92 -12.52 -18.70
N GLU A 19 -5.85 -11.72 -18.18
CA GLU A 19 -5.64 -10.31 -17.91
C GLU A 19 -5.32 -10.03 -16.44
N ASN A 20 -5.64 -10.96 -15.53
CA ASN A 20 -5.61 -10.76 -14.09
C ASN A 20 -4.31 -11.27 -13.46
N GLY A 21 -3.92 -10.64 -12.36
CA GLY A 21 -2.89 -11.14 -11.46
C GLY A 21 -3.45 -12.18 -10.51
N GLN A 22 -2.62 -13.17 -10.20
CA GLN A 22 -2.92 -14.28 -9.30
C GLN A 22 -1.81 -14.36 -8.27
N LEU A 23 -2.18 -14.45 -6.98
CA LEU A 23 -1.28 -14.88 -5.91
C LEU A 23 -2.08 -15.69 -4.89
N ALA A 24 -1.41 -16.55 -4.15
CA ALA A 24 -2.01 -17.27 -3.03
C ALA A 24 -1.52 -16.68 -1.71
N ILE A 25 -2.40 -16.64 -0.71
CA ILE A 25 -2.03 -16.25 0.66
C ILE A 25 -2.58 -17.26 1.67
N THR A 26 -1.96 -17.35 2.84
CA THR A 26 -2.43 -18.24 3.91
C THR A 26 -2.35 -17.58 5.27
N ASP A 27 -3.28 -17.94 6.16
CA ASP A 27 -3.25 -17.65 7.60
C ASP A 27 -2.68 -18.82 8.42
N GLY A 28 -2.08 -19.81 7.74
CA GLY A 28 -1.58 -21.05 8.34
C GLY A 28 -2.62 -22.17 8.47
N SER A 29 -3.91 -21.88 8.29
CA SER A 29 -4.99 -22.88 8.33
C SER A 29 -5.65 -23.09 6.96
N THR A 30 -5.89 -21.99 6.24
CA THR A 30 -6.54 -22.00 4.92
C THR A 30 -5.66 -21.29 3.90
N VAL A 31 -5.67 -21.79 2.67
CA VAL A 31 -5.03 -21.11 1.52
C VAL A 31 -6.12 -20.42 0.73
N TYR A 32 -5.94 -19.12 0.51
CA TYR A 32 -6.84 -18.27 -0.25
C TYR A 32 -6.21 -17.90 -1.59
N GLN A 33 -7.00 -17.97 -2.65
CA GLN A 33 -6.63 -17.46 -3.97
C GLN A 33 -7.01 -15.98 -4.07
N VAL A 34 -6.01 -15.13 -4.30
CA VAL A 34 -6.20 -13.69 -4.52
C VAL A 34 -6.13 -13.39 -6.00
N ILE A 35 -7.23 -12.85 -6.54
CA ILE A 35 -7.36 -12.47 -7.94
C ILE A 35 -7.35 -10.95 -8.04
N VAL A 36 -6.27 -10.40 -8.58
CA VAL A 36 -6.10 -8.96 -8.79
C VAL A 36 -6.53 -8.61 -10.20
N THR A 37 -7.58 -7.78 -10.36
CA THR A 37 -8.08 -7.47 -11.70
C THR A 37 -7.08 -6.63 -12.50
N CYS A 38 -7.22 -6.65 -13.83
CA CYS A 38 -6.44 -5.80 -14.74
C CYS A 38 -6.50 -4.32 -14.34
N GLU A 39 -7.70 -3.85 -14.03
CA GLU A 39 -8.01 -2.48 -13.62
C GLU A 39 -7.37 -2.16 -12.27
N ALA A 40 -7.43 -3.10 -11.31
CA ALA A 40 -6.77 -2.94 -10.02
C ALA A 40 -5.25 -2.75 -10.18
N MET A 41 -4.59 -3.57 -11.01
CA MET A 41 -3.15 -3.40 -11.29
C MET A 41 -2.84 -2.03 -11.91
N ARG A 42 -3.66 -1.58 -12.88
CA ARG A 42 -3.50 -0.27 -13.52
C ARG A 42 -3.72 0.88 -12.54
N ALA A 43 -4.68 0.76 -11.63
CA ALA A 43 -5.00 1.77 -10.61
C ALA A 43 -3.99 1.82 -9.46
N THR A 44 -3.15 0.79 -9.29
CA THR A 44 -2.24 0.67 -8.14
C THR A 44 -1.17 1.76 -8.08
N ALA A 45 -0.69 2.25 -9.22
CA ALA A 45 0.23 3.40 -9.29
C ALA A 45 0.36 3.97 -10.72
N PRO A 46 0.73 5.24 -10.90
CA PRO A 46 1.14 5.79 -12.19
C PRO A 46 2.54 5.30 -12.62
N PRO A 47 2.81 5.13 -13.92
CA PRO A 47 1.83 5.10 -15.01
C PRO A 47 0.95 3.83 -14.92
N PRO A 48 -0.27 3.84 -15.48
CA PRO A 48 -1.15 2.66 -15.46
C PRO A 48 -0.54 1.50 -16.25
N GLU A 49 -0.27 0.39 -15.58
CA GLU A 49 0.36 -0.77 -16.19
C GLU A 49 -0.27 -2.08 -15.69
N LYS A 50 -0.35 -3.05 -16.60
CA LYS A 50 -0.78 -4.43 -16.31
C LYS A 50 0.41 -5.36 -16.57
N SER A 51 1.32 -5.46 -15.60
CA SER A 51 2.56 -6.23 -15.75
C SER A 51 2.81 -7.14 -14.56
N LEU A 52 3.44 -8.29 -14.82
CA LEU A 52 3.90 -9.21 -13.77
C LEU A 52 4.83 -8.52 -12.77
N ARG A 53 5.74 -7.66 -13.27
CA ARG A 53 6.63 -6.86 -12.42
C ARG A 53 5.88 -5.99 -11.41
N ARG A 54 4.75 -5.41 -11.82
CA ARG A 54 3.90 -4.61 -10.93
C ARG A 54 3.19 -5.49 -9.91
N LEU A 55 2.66 -6.63 -10.35
CA LEU A 55 2.02 -7.61 -9.46
C LEU A 55 2.98 -8.03 -8.34
N ILE A 56 4.20 -8.45 -8.70
CA ILE A 56 5.24 -8.86 -7.74
C ILE A 56 5.62 -7.69 -6.82
N ARG A 57 5.86 -6.50 -7.37
CA ARG A 57 6.25 -5.31 -6.59
C ARG A 57 5.22 -4.95 -5.52
N TYR A 58 3.93 -5.09 -5.81
CA TYR A 58 2.84 -4.74 -4.92
C TYR A 58 2.15 -5.96 -4.29
N ALA A 59 2.79 -7.14 -4.31
CA ALA A 59 2.19 -8.38 -3.81
C ALA A 59 1.83 -8.27 -2.31
N GLY A 60 2.71 -7.68 -1.49
CA GLY A 60 2.42 -7.41 -0.08
C GLY A 60 1.23 -6.47 0.13
N TYR A 61 1.08 -5.46 -0.73
CA TYR A 61 -0.07 -4.56 -0.69
C TYR A 61 -1.39 -5.29 -1.03
N TYR A 62 -1.39 -6.13 -2.08
CA TYR A 62 -2.57 -6.92 -2.43
C TYR A 62 -2.91 -7.97 -1.36
N ARG A 63 -1.90 -8.57 -0.74
CA ARG A 63 -2.05 -9.44 0.44
C ARG A 63 -2.75 -8.71 1.58
N ASP A 64 -2.35 -7.48 1.89
CA ASP A 64 -2.96 -6.71 2.98
C ASP A 64 -4.43 -6.36 2.69
N LEU A 65 -4.74 -5.99 1.44
CA LEU A 65 -6.12 -5.78 0.99
C LEU A 65 -6.95 -7.06 1.09
N ALA A 66 -6.42 -8.18 0.62
CA ALA A 66 -7.09 -9.46 0.66
C ALA A 66 -7.30 -9.94 2.10
N ALA A 67 -6.29 -9.81 2.96
CA ALA A 67 -6.39 -10.12 4.38
C ALA A 67 -7.48 -9.28 5.08
N ALA A 68 -7.59 -8.00 4.73
CA ALA A 68 -8.65 -7.15 5.24
C ALA A 68 -10.05 -7.61 4.76
N ALA A 69 -10.18 -8.02 3.50
CA ALA A 69 -11.43 -8.56 2.94
C ALA A 69 -11.81 -9.91 3.58
N ILE A 70 -10.85 -10.82 3.77
CA ILE A 70 -11.06 -12.11 4.45
C ILE A 70 -11.55 -11.89 5.88
N ARG A 71 -10.93 -10.96 6.62
CA ARG A 71 -11.36 -10.62 7.99
C ARG A 71 -12.77 -10.02 8.05
N ARG A 72 -13.27 -9.42 6.96
CA ARG A 72 -14.66 -8.95 6.84
C ARG A 72 -15.64 -10.03 6.38
N GLY A 73 -15.15 -11.25 6.08
CA GLY A 73 -15.98 -12.34 5.58
C GLY A 73 -16.34 -12.20 4.10
N GLU A 74 -15.55 -11.45 3.32
CA GLU A 74 -15.81 -11.19 1.89
C GLU A 74 -15.19 -12.24 0.96
N ALA A 75 -14.50 -13.25 1.50
CA ALA A 75 -13.99 -14.37 0.72
C ALA A 75 -15.13 -15.33 0.36
N VAL A 76 -15.16 -15.77 -0.90
CA VAL A 76 -16.15 -16.73 -1.42
C VAL A 76 -15.39 -17.88 -2.05
N ASP A 77 -15.67 -19.12 -1.62
CA ASP A 77 -14.95 -20.33 -2.07
C ASP A 77 -13.42 -20.15 -2.01
N GLU A 78 -12.94 -19.64 -0.87
CA GLU A 78 -11.52 -19.36 -0.60
C GLU A 78 -10.89 -18.39 -1.61
N LYS A 79 -11.70 -17.65 -2.38
CA LYS A 79 -11.26 -16.65 -3.36
C LYS A 79 -11.57 -15.25 -2.88
N VAL A 80 -10.64 -14.36 -3.18
CA VAL A 80 -10.74 -12.94 -2.87
C VAL A 80 -10.44 -12.14 -4.11
N TRP A 81 -11.33 -11.20 -4.44
CA TRP A 81 -11.17 -10.32 -5.59
C TRP A 81 -10.64 -8.96 -5.14
N VAL A 82 -9.47 -8.60 -5.66
CA VAL A 82 -8.93 -7.24 -5.53
C VAL A 82 -9.30 -6.46 -6.78
N THR A 83 -10.32 -5.63 -6.66
CA THR A 83 -10.86 -4.79 -7.74
C THR A 83 -10.27 -3.40 -7.73
N GLU A 84 -10.47 -2.65 -8.82
CA GLU A 84 -10.07 -1.24 -8.89
C GLU A 84 -10.66 -0.40 -7.74
N ALA A 85 -11.94 -0.59 -7.42
CA ALA A 85 -12.59 0.14 -6.33
C ALA A 85 -11.92 -0.13 -4.97
N LEU A 86 -11.52 -1.37 -4.72
CA LEU A 86 -10.79 -1.72 -3.50
C LEU A 86 -9.43 -1.01 -3.44
N VAL A 87 -8.70 -0.97 -4.56
CA VAL A 87 -7.43 -0.24 -4.64
C VAL A 87 -7.61 1.26 -4.45
N GLN A 88 -8.65 1.86 -5.04
CA GLN A 88 -8.92 3.30 -4.92
C GLN A 88 -9.36 3.70 -3.51
N SER A 89 -10.09 2.82 -2.80
CA SER A 89 -10.54 3.07 -1.42
C SER A 89 -9.44 2.89 -0.37
N SER A 90 -8.32 2.25 -0.71
CA SER A 90 -7.19 2.03 0.20
C SER A 90 -5.85 2.16 -0.54
N PRO A 91 -5.52 3.37 -1.04
CA PRO A 91 -4.36 3.56 -1.91
C PRO A 91 -3.04 3.22 -1.18
N PRO A 92 -2.05 2.65 -1.90
CA PRO A 92 -0.76 2.34 -1.31
C PRO A 92 -0.08 3.61 -0.78
N ALA A 93 0.67 3.49 0.33
CA ALA A 93 1.26 4.62 1.06
C ALA A 93 2.10 5.57 0.19
N GLN A 94 2.76 5.04 -0.85
CA GLN A 94 3.53 5.82 -1.82
C GLN A 94 2.66 6.82 -2.60
N LEU A 95 1.39 6.49 -2.89
CA LEU A 95 0.44 7.41 -3.53
C LEU A 95 -0.23 8.34 -2.52
N ALA A 96 -0.48 7.88 -1.30
CA ALA A 96 -1.03 8.73 -0.24
C ALA A 96 -0.11 9.93 0.06
N ALA A 97 1.22 9.73 -0.03
CA ALA A 97 2.21 10.79 0.15
C ALA A 97 2.18 11.89 -0.94
N PHE A 98 1.77 11.58 -2.17
CA PHE A 98 1.62 12.57 -3.24
C PHE A 98 0.29 13.36 -3.16
N GLY A 99 -0.70 12.85 -2.43
CA GLY A 99 -1.99 13.53 -2.22
C GLY A 99 -1.98 14.60 -1.12
N GLY A 100 -0.94 14.64 -0.29
CA GLY A 100 -0.83 15.55 0.85
C GLY A 100 0.31 16.54 0.73
N ASN A 101 0.16 17.60 -0.09
CA ASN A 101 0.82 18.88 0.17
C ASN A 101 0.29 20.03 -0.71
N ARG A 102 -0.88 20.56 -0.34
CA ARG A 102 -1.28 21.96 -0.59
C ARG A 102 -2.04 22.51 0.61
N SER A 103 -1.38 22.62 1.76
CA SER A 103 -1.83 23.50 2.84
C SER A 103 -0.66 23.96 3.68
N GLY A 104 -0.47 25.27 3.76
CA GLY A 104 0.33 25.91 4.81
C GLY A 104 1.78 26.25 4.46
N ARG A 105 2.01 27.07 3.42
CA ARG A 105 3.24 27.86 3.32
C ARG A 105 3.22 28.94 4.40
N ARG A 106 3.45 28.57 5.66
CA ARG A 106 3.70 29.52 6.75
C ARG A 106 5.19 29.85 6.71
N MET A 107 5.53 30.95 6.03
CA MET A 107 6.87 31.53 6.14
C MET A 107 7.10 31.92 7.62
N MET A 108 8.06 31.28 8.27
CA MET A 108 8.66 31.80 9.49
C MET A 108 9.90 32.57 9.06
N ALA A 109 9.86 33.89 9.24
CA ALA A 109 11.01 34.78 9.05
C ALA A 109 12.16 34.40 9.99
N PRO A 110 13.43 34.57 9.59
CA PRO A 110 14.55 34.34 10.50
C PRO A 110 14.61 35.47 11.54
N ALA A 111 14.55 35.08 12.82
CA ALA A 111 14.80 35.97 13.94
C ALA A 111 16.25 36.50 13.88
N ALA A 112 16.37 37.82 13.85
CA ALA A 112 17.64 38.53 13.99
C ALA A 112 18.31 38.16 15.32
N LYS A 113 19.60 37.81 15.28
CA LYS A 113 20.43 37.68 16.48
C LYS A 113 20.78 39.07 16.99
N ASP A 114 20.34 39.34 18.21
CA ASP A 114 20.70 40.51 18.99
C ASP A 114 22.19 40.45 19.37
N ALA A 115 22.93 41.54 19.11
CA ALA A 115 24.34 41.67 19.41
C ALA A 115 24.50 42.27 20.83
N GLY A 116 24.76 41.41 21.80
CA GLY A 116 25.04 41.80 23.19
C GLY A 116 26.54 41.78 23.52
N HIS A 117 27.12 42.97 23.62
CA HIS A 117 28.12 43.46 24.59
C HIS A 117 29.19 42.50 25.18
N ALA A 118 30.46 42.89 25.04
CA ALA A 118 31.41 42.90 26.16
C ALA A 118 32.50 43.96 25.96
N GLN A 119 32.47 44.97 26.84
CA GLN A 119 33.52 45.95 27.05
C GLN A 119 34.69 45.28 27.78
N HIS A 120 35.94 45.62 27.45
CA HIS A 120 37.05 45.40 28.36
C HIS A 120 37.89 46.68 28.44
N ARG A 121 37.92 47.23 29.66
CA ARG A 121 38.74 48.36 30.09
C ARG A 121 39.73 47.80 31.10
N ALA A 122 41.02 47.92 30.82
CA ALA A 122 42.11 48.10 31.77
C ALA A 122 43.37 48.40 30.96
#